data_AF-A0A7X7YN66-F1
#
_entry.id   AF-A0A7X7YN66-F1
#
_cell.length_a   1.000
_cell.length_b   1.000
_cell.length_c   1.000
_cell.angle_alpha   90.00
_cell.angle_beta   90.00
_cell.angle_gamma   90.00
#
_symmetry.space_group_name_H-M   'P 1'
#
loop_
_entity.id
_entity.type
_entity.pdbx_description
1 polymer ?
#
loop_
_entity_poly.entity_id
_entity_poly.type
_entity_poly.pdbx_seq_one_letter_code
_entity_poly.pdbx_strand_id
1 'polypeptide(L)'
;VKKLIETVEINEHFLDFLQLCRKEGHAVYILSDGYDVIIETLFKKYGIELPYYANRMIYQDGFEIDCPYLNPECGQCGTCKSSLMEKLKGDAEQVIYIGDGASDTCPASKADLVFAKDYLYQYCLEKGIPVVRFETFQDIIEQIKE
;
A
#
# COMPACT_ATOMS: atom_id res chain seq x y z
N VAL A 1 -4.01 15.04 17.24
CA VAL A 1 -3.61 14.17 16.11
C VAL A 1 -3.24 12.77 16.59
N LYS A 2 -2.15 12.58 17.35
CA LYS A 2 -1.71 11.23 17.80
C LYS A 2 -2.78 10.40 18.53
N LYS A 3 -3.50 10.98 19.50
CA LYS A 3 -4.61 10.32 20.22
C LYS A 3 -5.76 9.85 19.31
N LEU A 4 -5.97 10.51 18.17
CA LEU A 4 -6.99 10.09 17.18
C LEU A 4 -6.46 8.96 16.30
N ILE A 5 -5.18 8.99 15.94
CA ILE A 5 -4.55 7.89 15.16
C ILE A 5 -4.55 6.60 15.98
N GLU A 6 -4.39 6.68 17.31
CA GLU A 6 -4.44 5.52 18.20
C GLU A 6 -5.81 4.81 18.21
N THR A 7 -6.91 5.48 17.78
CA THR A 7 -8.23 4.84 17.63
C THR A 7 -8.41 4.15 16.28
N VAL A 8 -7.46 4.29 15.36
CA VAL A 8 -7.50 3.60 14.08
C VAL A 8 -7.09 2.14 14.29
N GLU A 9 -7.86 1.24 13.69
CA GLU A 9 -7.59 -0.19 13.68
C GLU A 9 -7.09 -0.61 12.29
N ILE A 10 -6.09 -1.50 12.27
CA ILE A 10 -5.69 -2.17 11.03
C ILE A 10 -6.74 -3.22 10.65
N ASN A 11 -6.78 -3.59 9.36
CA ASN A 11 -7.68 -4.65 8.91
C ASN A 11 -7.35 -5.96 9.65
N GLU A 12 -8.41 -6.71 9.97
CA GLU A 12 -8.28 -8.05 10.54
C GLU A 12 -7.43 -8.93 9.63
N HIS A 13 -6.66 -9.86 10.21
CA HIS A 13 -5.76 -10.76 9.48
C HIS A 13 -4.58 -10.10 8.74
N PHE A 14 -4.38 -8.78 8.83
CA PHE A 14 -3.22 -8.15 8.20
C PHE A 14 -1.89 -8.70 8.74
N LEU A 15 -1.79 -8.92 10.06
CA LEU A 15 -0.58 -9.51 10.66
C LEU A 15 -0.37 -10.97 10.22
N ASP A 16 -1.44 -11.75 10.09
CA ASP A 16 -1.39 -13.13 9.60
C ASP A 16 -0.89 -13.17 8.15
N PHE A 17 -1.35 -12.21 7.32
CA PHE A 17 -0.89 -12.04 5.95
C PHE A 17 0.61 -11.71 5.90
N LEU A 18 1.08 -10.76 6.71
CA LEU A 18 2.52 -10.44 6.77
C LEU A 18 3.35 -11.65 7.22
N GLN A 19 2.85 -12.43 8.18
CA GLN A 19 3.53 -13.65 8.62
C GLN A 19 3.61 -14.69 7.50
N LEU A 20 2.53 -14.87 6.74
CA LEU A 20 2.52 -15.76 5.57
C LEU A 20 3.53 -15.30 4.52
N CYS A 21 3.49 -14.03 4.12
CA CYS A 21 4.43 -13.47 3.14
C CYS A 21 5.88 -13.68 3.59
N ARG A 22 6.20 -13.44 4.87
CA ARG A 22 7.53 -13.67 5.42
C ARG A 22 7.93 -15.15 5.35
N LYS A 23 7.00 -16.06 5.68
CA LYS A 23 7.25 -17.51 5.66
C LYS A 23 7.54 -18.02 4.25
N GLU A 24 6.83 -17.51 3.25
CA GLU A 24 6.96 -17.90 1.84
C GLU A 24 8.03 -17.08 1.09
N GLY A 25 8.69 -16.13 1.76
CA GLY A 25 9.79 -15.35 1.18
C GLY A 25 9.35 -14.20 0.26
N HIS A 26 8.10 -13.76 0.33
CA HIS A 26 7.59 -12.63 -0.43
C HIS A 26 8.04 -11.29 0.16
N ALA A 27 8.57 -10.41 -0.69
CA ALA A 27 8.85 -9.03 -0.31
C ALA A 27 7.54 -8.23 -0.25
N VAL A 28 7.33 -7.50 0.85
CA VAL A 28 6.13 -6.68 1.06
C VAL A 28 6.55 -5.23 1.35
N TYR A 29 5.85 -4.29 0.74
CA TYR A 29 6.09 -2.85 0.88
C TYR A 29 4.75 -2.12 1.03
N ILE A 30 4.71 -1.10 1.89
CA ILE A 30 3.55 -0.20 1.99
C ILE A 30 3.82 1.07 1.21
N LEU A 31 2.98 1.37 0.21
CA LEU A 31 3.04 2.62 -0.56
C LEU A 31 1.79 3.44 -0.24
N SER A 32 1.95 4.65 0.30
CA SER A 32 0.83 5.45 0.80
C SER A 32 0.90 6.89 0.34
N ASP A 33 -0.25 7.47 -0.03
CA ASP A 33 -0.38 8.93 -0.19
C ASP A 33 -0.66 9.64 1.15
N GLY A 34 -0.75 8.87 2.24
CA GLY A 34 -0.89 9.40 3.60
C GLY A 34 0.44 9.95 4.13
N TYR A 35 0.46 10.16 5.44
CA TYR A 35 1.60 10.72 6.16
C TYR A 35 2.30 9.68 7.02
N ASP A 36 3.63 9.71 7.02
CA ASP A 36 4.53 8.87 7.82
C ASP A 36 4.10 8.72 9.28
N VAL A 37 3.74 9.83 9.95
CA VAL A 37 3.32 9.83 11.36
C VAL A 37 2.14 8.90 11.65
N ILE A 38 1.25 8.68 10.68
CA ILE A 38 0.11 7.76 10.82
C ILE A 38 0.62 6.33 10.80
N ILE A 39 1.43 5.99 9.79
CA ILE A 39 1.98 4.64 9.60
C ILE A 39 2.89 4.27 10.77
N GLU A 40 3.80 5.16 11.19
CA GLU A 40 4.70 4.93 12.32
C GLU A 40 3.93 4.69 13.63
N THR A 41 2.85 5.44 13.85
CA THR A 41 2.02 5.28 15.06
C THR A 41 1.34 3.91 15.05
N LEU A 42 0.78 3.49 13.91
CA LEU A 42 0.15 2.17 13.77
C LEU A 42 1.18 1.04 13.87
N PHE A 43 2.33 1.16 13.21
CA PHE A 43 3.38 0.16 13.26
C PHE A 43 3.87 -0.05 14.69
N LYS A 44 4.04 1.05 15.45
CA LYS A 44 4.38 0.96 16.87
C LYS A 44 3.26 0.31 17.70
N LYS A 45 1.99 0.63 17.43
CA LYS A 45 0.83 0.06 18.14
C LYS A 45 0.73 -1.46 17.96
N TYR A 46 0.97 -1.96 16.75
CA TYR A 46 0.82 -3.38 16.41
C TYR A 46 2.13 -4.17 16.32
N GLY A 47 3.28 -3.53 16.56
CA GLY A 47 4.59 -4.19 16.48
C GLY A 47 4.97 -4.61 15.05
N ILE A 48 4.61 -3.82 14.04
CA ILE A 48 4.88 -4.11 12.63
C ILE A 48 6.27 -3.60 12.27
N GLU A 49 7.09 -4.49 11.69
CA GLU A 49 8.39 -4.17 11.11
C GLU A 49 8.34 -4.43 9.60
N LEU A 50 8.05 -3.38 8.82
CA LEU A 50 7.85 -3.46 7.38
C LEU A 50 8.33 -2.16 6.69
N PRO A 51 8.94 -2.21 5.50
CA PRO A 51 9.27 -0.99 4.77
C PRO A 51 8.00 -0.27 4.30
N TYR A 52 7.96 1.05 4.47
CA TYR A 52 6.89 1.91 3.95
C TYR A 52 7.44 3.16 3.25
N TYR A 53 6.63 3.70 2.35
CA TYR A 53 6.90 4.88 1.56
C TYR A 53 5.66 5.76 1.58
N ALA A 54 5.78 6.95 2.14
CA ALA A 54 4.69 7.90 2.30
C ALA A 54 5.18 9.35 2.22
N ASN A 55 4.24 10.29 2.17
CA ASN A 55 4.54 11.70 2.38
C ASN A 55 4.97 11.91 3.84
N ARG A 56 5.82 12.90 4.07
CA ARG A 56 6.36 13.22 5.39
C ARG A 56 5.72 14.50 5.92
N MET A 57 5.12 14.42 7.10
CA MET A 57 4.54 15.59 7.77
C MET A 57 5.57 16.20 8.73
N ILE A 58 6.03 17.42 8.43
CA ILE A 58 7.00 18.15 9.24
C ILE A 58 6.27 19.21 10.07
N TYR A 59 6.55 19.22 11.37
CA TYR A 59 6.04 20.23 12.30
C TYR A 59 7.18 21.10 12.83
N GLN A 60 7.46 22.20 12.13
CA GLN A 60 8.43 23.22 12.52
C GLN A 60 7.86 24.58 12.10
N ASP A 61 7.49 25.42 13.07
CA ASP A 61 6.88 26.75 12.84
C ASP A 61 5.66 26.76 11.91
N GLY A 62 4.95 25.63 11.81
CA GLY A 62 3.85 25.41 10.88
C GLY A 62 3.73 23.95 10.47
N PHE A 63 2.81 23.67 9.54
CA PHE A 63 2.72 22.37 8.88
C PHE A 63 3.36 22.47 7.50
N GLU A 64 4.35 21.62 7.27
CA GLU A 64 4.97 21.41 5.96
C GLU A 64 4.80 19.95 5.54
N ILE A 65 4.60 19.73 4.25
CA ILE A 65 4.52 18.40 3.65
C ILE A 65 5.76 18.24 2.77
N ASP A 66 6.58 17.26 3.11
CA ASP A 66 7.68 16.79 2.28
C ASP A 66 7.21 15.55 1.49
N CYS A 67 7.50 15.53 0.20
CA CYS A 67 7.08 14.49 -0.74
C CYS A 67 8.31 13.76 -1.29
N PRO A 68 9.03 12.96 -0.47
CA PRO A 68 10.33 12.39 -0.84
C PRO A 68 10.27 11.42 -2.02
N TYR A 69 9.06 10.93 -2.35
CA TYR A 69 8.81 9.97 -3.42
C TYR A 69 8.00 10.56 -4.57
N LEU A 70 8.02 11.89 -4.71
CA LEU A 70 7.46 12.56 -5.87
C LEU A 70 8.22 12.11 -7.13
N ASN A 71 7.49 11.89 -8.22
CA ASN A 71 8.09 11.72 -9.54
C ASN A 71 7.84 13.00 -10.35
N PRO A 72 8.88 13.79 -10.68
CA PRO A 72 8.72 15.03 -11.44
C PRO A 72 8.11 14.82 -12.83
N GLU A 73 8.36 13.67 -13.47
CA GLU A 73 7.80 13.34 -14.78
C GLU A 73 6.30 13.03 -14.70
N CYS A 74 5.86 12.46 -13.58
CA CYS A 74 4.44 12.26 -13.31
C CYS A 74 3.74 13.58 -12.97
N GLY A 75 4.35 14.39 -12.08
CA GLY A 75 3.87 15.73 -11.73
C GLY A 75 2.54 15.80 -10.99
N GLN A 76 1.94 14.66 -10.61
CA GLN A 76 0.59 14.60 -10.03
C GLN A 76 0.53 14.02 -8.62
N CYS A 77 1.50 13.20 -8.22
CA CYS A 77 1.46 12.46 -6.96
C CYS A 77 2.48 13.01 -5.96
N GLY A 78 2.10 13.09 -4.67
CA GLY A 78 3.07 13.28 -3.58
C GLY A 78 3.97 12.05 -3.41
N THR A 79 3.36 10.86 -3.40
CA THR A 79 4.07 9.57 -3.43
C THR A 79 3.73 8.84 -4.72
N CYS A 80 4.67 8.78 -5.67
CA CYS A 80 4.44 8.11 -6.95
C CYS A 80 4.56 6.59 -6.79
N LYS A 81 3.46 5.94 -6.41
CA LYS A 81 3.39 4.49 -6.14
C LYS A 81 3.86 3.64 -7.33
N SER A 82 3.55 4.04 -8.56
CA SER A 82 4.01 3.32 -9.75
C SER A 82 5.53 3.41 -9.96
N SER A 83 6.14 4.56 -9.66
CA SER A 83 7.60 4.71 -9.74
C SER A 83 8.29 3.89 -8.66
N LEU A 84 7.73 3.89 -7.44
CA LEU A 84 8.19 3.05 -6.35
C LEU A 84 8.06 1.57 -6.68
N MET A 85 6.91 1.12 -7.19
CA MET A 85 6.68 -0.27 -7.57
C MET A 85 7.70 -0.75 -8.60
N GLU A 86 7.94 0.04 -9.64
CA GLU A 86 8.96 -0.28 -10.67
C GLU A 86 10.37 -0.35 -10.07
N LYS A 87 10.70 0.53 -9.13
CA LYS A 87 11.99 0.53 -8.43
C LYS A 87 12.15 -0.66 -7.47
N LEU A 88 11.07 -1.08 -6.83
CA LEU A 88 11.07 -2.07 -5.76
C LEU A 88 10.87 -3.51 -6.25
N LYS A 89 10.37 -3.71 -7.48
CA LYS A 89 10.10 -5.05 -8.03
C LYS A 89 11.35 -5.94 -8.07
N GLY A 90 12.53 -5.37 -8.28
CA GLY A 90 13.79 -6.11 -8.38
C GLY A 90 13.69 -7.24 -9.42
N ASP A 91 14.04 -8.46 -9.00
CA ASP A 91 13.98 -9.67 -9.83
C ASP A 91 12.67 -10.48 -9.62
N ALA A 92 11.63 -9.87 -9.04
CA ALA A 92 10.37 -10.56 -8.81
C ALA A 92 9.73 -11.03 -10.13
N GLU A 93 9.36 -12.30 -10.20
CA GLU A 93 8.65 -12.88 -11.35
C GLU A 93 7.22 -12.36 -11.48
N GLN A 94 6.62 -11.94 -10.35
CA GLN A 94 5.26 -11.43 -10.28
C GLN A 94 5.16 -10.28 -9.28
N VAL A 95 4.44 -9.23 -9.67
CA VAL A 95 4.09 -8.08 -8.84
C VAL A 95 2.59 -8.09 -8.56
N ILE A 96 2.25 -8.25 -7.28
CA ILE A 96 0.87 -8.19 -6.78
C ILE A 96 0.64 -6.81 -6.13
N TYR A 97 -0.44 -6.14 -6.52
CA TYR A 97 -0.85 -4.88 -5.91
C TYR A 97 -2.12 -5.06 -5.05
N ILE A 98 -2.16 -4.46 -3.86
CA ILE A 98 -3.31 -4.52 -2.95
C ILE A 98 -3.76 -3.10 -2.63
N GLY A 99 -5.02 -2.75 -2.90
CA GLY A 99 -5.53 -1.41 -2.62
C GLY A 99 -7.04 -1.24 -2.84
N ASP A 100 -7.51 -0.02 -2.70
CA ASP A 100 -8.93 0.33 -2.75
C ASP A 100 -9.21 1.68 -3.43
N GLY A 101 -8.21 2.57 -3.43
CA GLY A 101 -8.41 3.98 -3.72
C GLY A 101 -8.18 4.39 -5.18
N ALA A 102 -8.66 5.58 -5.53
CA ALA A 102 -8.44 6.16 -6.85
C ALA A 102 -6.96 6.44 -7.17
N SER A 103 -6.13 6.72 -6.15
CA SER A 103 -4.70 6.95 -6.34
C SER A 103 -3.91 5.66 -6.64
N ASP A 104 -4.57 4.50 -6.56
CA ASP A 104 -3.98 3.19 -6.86
C ASP A 104 -4.21 2.74 -8.32
N THR A 105 -4.96 3.51 -9.10
CA THR A 105 -5.26 3.16 -10.50
C THR A 105 -4.00 3.05 -11.38
N CYS A 106 -3.02 3.94 -11.19
CA CYS A 106 -1.77 3.90 -11.95
C CYS A 106 -0.92 2.68 -11.62
N PRO A 107 -0.59 2.35 -10.35
CA PRO A 107 0.16 1.13 -10.06
C PRO A 107 -0.63 -0.14 -10.39
N ALA A 108 -1.95 -0.17 -10.21
CA ALA A 108 -2.78 -1.32 -10.59
C ALA A 108 -2.66 -1.69 -12.08
N SER A 109 -2.57 -0.69 -12.97
CA SER A 109 -2.38 -0.94 -14.41
C SER A 109 -1.02 -1.54 -14.80
N LYS A 110 -0.07 -1.58 -13.86
CA LYS A 110 1.30 -2.07 -14.06
C LYS A 110 1.60 -3.35 -13.27
N ALA A 111 0.66 -3.82 -12.45
CA ALA A 111 0.81 -5.04 -11.68
C ALA A 111 0.33 -6.24 -12.50
N ASP A 112 0.87 -7.42 -12.20
CA ASP A 112 0.45 -8.67 -12.84
C ASP A 112 -0.91 -9.14 -12.31
N LEU A 113 -1.17 -8.87 -11.02
CA LEU A 113 -2.43 -9.16 -10.35
C LEU A 113 -2.76 -8.06 -9.35
N VAL A 114 -4.04 -7.70 -9.25
CA VAL A 114 -4.53 -6.73 -8.28
C VAL A 114 -5.53 -7.39 -7.33
N PHE A 115 -5.33 -7.24 -6.02
CA PHE A 115 -6.39 -7.42 -5.04
C PHE A 115 -7.01 -6.04 -4.78
N ALA A 116 -8.29 -5.87 -5.12
CA ALA A 116 -8.93 -4.57 -5.04
C ALA A 116 -10.29 -4.60 -4.34
N LYS A 117 -10.68 -3.43 -3.78
CA LYS A 117 -12.03 -3.13 -3.31
C LYS A 117 -12.55 -1.82 -3.89
N ASP A 118 -13.80 -1.51 -3.56
CA ASP A 118 -14.43 -0.22 -3.77
C ASP A 118 -14.21 0.34 -5.18
N TYR A 119 -13.63 1.53 -5.28
CA TYR A 119 -13.40 2.21 -6.54
C TYR A 119 -12.37 1.47 -7.41
N LEU A 120 -11.25 1.02 -6.80
CA LEU A 120 -10.18 0.36 -7.55
C LEU A 120 -10.66 -0.93 -8.22
N TYR A 121 -11.52 -1.71 -7.54
CA TYR A 121 -12.07 -2.94 -8.11
C TYR A 121 -12.88 -2.67 -9.39
N GLN A 122 -13.79 -1.68 -9.33
CA GLN A 122 -14.58 -1.29 -10.50
C GLN A 122 -13.70 -0.77 -11.63
N TYR A 123 -12.72 0.08 -11.31
CA TYR A 123 -11.76 0.56 -12.28
C TYR A 123 -11.02 -0.58 -12.99
N CYS A 124 -10.54 -1.58 -12.24
CA CYS A 124 -9.83 -2.71 -12.81
C CYS A 124 -10.72 -3.53 -13.76
N LEU A 125 -11.98 -3.79 -13.37
CA LEU A 125 -12.96 -4.46 -14.23
C LEU A 125 -13.20 -3.70 -15.54
N GLU A 126 -13.41 -2.39 -15.46
CA GLU A 126 -13.65 -1.53 -16.63
C GLU A 126 -12.44 -1.48 -17.58
N LYS A 127 -11.23 -1.60 -17.05
CA LYS A 127 -9.97 -1.56 -17.81
C LYS A 127 -9.45 -2.93 -18.25
N GLY A 128 -10.10 -4.01 -17.85
CA GLY A 128 -9.63 -5.37 -18.14
C GLY A 128 -8.31 -5.71 -17.44
N ILE A 129 -8.04 -5.09 -16.29
CA ILE A 129 -6.87 -5.40 -15.45
C ILE A 129 -7.17 -6.67 -14.64
N PRO A 130 -6.28 -7.67 -14.59
CA PRO A 130 -6.46 -8.86 -13.75
C PRO A 130 -6.68 -8.47 -12.30
N VAL A 131 -7.87 -8.80 -11.77
CA VAL A 131 -8.28 -8.34 -10.45
C VAL A 131 -9.06 -9.41 -9.71
N VAL A 132 -8.78 -9.55 -8.42
CA VAL A 132 -9.52 -10.35 -7.44
C VAL A 132 -10.10 -9.41 -6.40
N ARG A 133 -11.40 -9.53 -6.13
CA ARG A 133 -12.03 -8.80 -5.05
C ARG A 133 -11.64 -9.43 -3.71
N PHE A 134 -11.37 -8.62 -2.70
CA PHE A 134 -11.24 -9.07 -1.31
C PHE A 134 -12.14 -8.25 -0.40
N GLU A 135 -12.39 -8.68 0.83
CA GLU A 135 -13.07 -7.91 1.88
C GLU A 135 -12.24 -7.86 3.17
N THR A 136 -11.33 -8.81 3.37
CA THR A 136 -10.33 -8.82 4.45
C THR A 136 -9.02 -9.45 3.97
N PHE A 137 -7.94 -9.33 4.75
CA PHE A 137 -6.70 -10.04 4.42
C PHE A 137 -6.83 -11.57 4.49
N GLN A 138 -7.89 -12.11 5.11
CA GLN A 138 -8.17 -13.54 5.09
C GLN A 138 -8.43 -14.04 3.66
N ASP A 139 -9.19 -13.29 2.85
CA ASP A 139 -9.49 -13.68 1.47
C ASP A 139 -8.21 -13.74 0.62
N ILE A 140 -7.28 -12.81 0.87
CA ILE A 140 -5.98 -12.77 0.18
C ILE A 140 -5.12 -13.97 0.61
N ILE A 141 -5.10 -14.29 1.90
CA ILE A 141 -4.39 -15.45 2.45
C ILE A 141 -4.90 -16.75 1.84
N GLU A 142 -6.21 -16.88 1.66
CA GLU A 142 -6.83 -18.05 1.04
C GLU A 142 -6.43 -18.17 -0.42
N GLN A 143 -6.44 -17.07 -1.17
CA GLN A 143 -6.07 -17.06 -2.59
C GLN A 143 -4.59 -17.35 -2.84
N ILE A 144 -3.68 -16.93 -1.95
CA ILE A 144 -2.23 -17.18 -2.08
C ILE A 144 -1.86 -18.64 -1.77
N LYS A 145 -2.69 -19.35 -0.99
CA LYS A 145 -2.44 -20.75 -0.61
C LYS A 145 -2.88 -21.76 -1.67
N GLU A 146 -3.72 -21.35 -2.62
CA GLU A 146 -4.18 -22.17 -3.75
C GLU A 146 -3.10 -22.31 -4.84
#